data_AF-A0A8D8WP82-F1
#
_entry.id   AF-A0A8D8WP82-F1
#
_cell.length_a   1.000
_cell.length_b   1.000
_cell.length_c   1.000
_cell.angle_alpha   90.00
_cell.angle_beta   90.00
_cell.angle_gamma   90.00
#
_symmetry.space_group_name_H-M   'P 1'
#
loop_
_entity.id
_entity.type
_entity.pdbx_description
1 polymer ?
#
loop_
_entity_poly.entity_id
_entity_poly.type
_entity_poly.pdbx_seq_one_letter_code
_entity_poly.pdbx_strand_id
1 'polypeptide(L)'
;MSTNTVSIVSIVSFLSGIALFMCFQIVLYSYYDYLQYAFELVHIDLFSLISNLHPLLVFGFVFTLYQVLSYVLLCSLVRHDFYFGTAVRSNLLGSIFSLGLEISLVNYYSQYGHSTPAVPGSPPAPMSTLEARLQFLDHPYSGIYLCFLSFFHYSEFLIMALVNPGAVKMSSFMLNHSVPYHIAVVTSWIEYCAEMYFLSSYKLHPISTLIHTTGIVLCFTGEFIRKLAIFTASTNFNHIVQMNRKEGHRLVTDGIYSVFRHPSYVGWFMFSVGTQMILVNPICILGYTLASWDFFNARIYTEEEALIRFFGPEYITYQKRVKIWIPFIKGYQVERVEDAAPGASGARLIRRES
;
A
#
# COMPACT_ATOMS: atom_id res chain seq x y z
N MET A 1 0.42 32.92 -18.91
CA MET A 1 1.03 33.33 -17.64
C MET A 1 0.11 32.94 -16.48
N SER A 2 0.41 31.86 -15.76
CA SER A 2 -0.01 31.66 -14.36
C SER A 2 0.79 30.52 -13.71
N THR A 3 2.08 30.47 -14.00
CA THR A 3 3.05 29.75 -13.18
C THR A 3 3.33 30.62 -11.95
N ASN A 4 2.87 30.18 -10.76
CA ASN A 4 3.56 30.34 -9.45
C ASN A 4 2.66 30.22 -8.21
N THR A 5 1.33 30.10 -8.32
CA THR A 5 0.47 30.13 -7.12
C THR A 5 0.40 28.80 -6.36
N VAL A 6 0.71 27.67 -7.00
CA VAL A 6 0.60 26.32 -6.39
C VAL A 6 1.83 25.96 -5.52
N SER A 7 2.97 26.64 -5.68
CA SER A 7 4.19 26.33 -4.91
C SER A 7 4.19 26.91 -3.50
N ILE A 8 3.56 28.06 -3.28
CA ILE A 8 3.61 28.75 -1.98
C ILE A 8 2.51 28.23 -1.04
N VAL A 9 1.33 27.92 -1.58
CA VAL A 9 0.20 27.45 -0.76
C VAL A 9 0.46 26.05 -0.19
N SER A 10 1.04 25.12 -0.95
CA SER A 10 1.38 23.77 -0.45
C SER A 10 2.53 23.78 0.56
N ILE A 11 3.50 24.69 0.41
CA ILE A 11 4.59 24.87 1.37
C ILE A 11 4.07 25.54 2.65
N VAL A 12 3.19 26.55 2.54
CA VAL A 12 2.51 27.20 3.67
C VAL A 12 1.59 26.21 4.40
N SER A 13 0.95 25.25 3.72
CA SER A 13 0.13 24.20 4.34
C SER A 13 0.96 23.10 5.03
N PHE A 14 2.10 22.71 4.45
CA PHE A 14 3.02 21.74 5.06
C PHE A 14 3.75 22.33 6.28
N LEU A 15 4.23 23.57 6.18
CA LEU A 15 4.86 24.29 7.29
C LEU A 15 3.85 24.70 8.38
N SER A 16 2.58 24.98 8.03
CA SER A 16 1.55 25.22 9.04
C SER A 16 1.12 23.94 9.78
N GLY A 17 1.17 22.76 9.14
CA GLY A 17 0.96 21.46 9.80
C GLY A 17 2.07 21.11 10.80
N ILE A 18 3.34 21.40 10.46
CA ILE A 18 4.49 21.23 11.36
C ILE A 18 4.47 22.28 12.48
N ALA A 19 4.13 23.54 12.17
CA ALA A 19 3.99 24.61 13.16
C ALA A 19 2.82 24.37 14.13
N LEU A 20 1.70 23.78 13.70
CA LEU A 20 0.61 23.38 14.61
C LEU A 20 1.04 22.23 15.52
N PHE A 21 1.76 21.23 15.00
CA PHE A 21 2.29 20.13 15.81
C PHE A 21 3.31 20.62 16.85
N MET A 22 4.18 21.57 16.48
CA MET A 22 5.14 22.19 17.40
C MET A 22 4.49 23.19 18.38
N CYS A 23 3.55 24.03 17.94
CA CYS A 23 2.76 24.89 18.84
C CYS A 23 1.90 24.08 19.81
N PHE A 24 1.41 22.89 19.43
CA PHE A 24 0.68 21.97 20.32
C PHE A 24 1.59 21.37 21.39
N GLN A 25 2.82 20.98 21.04
CA GLN A 25 3.83 20.53 21.99
C GLN A 25 4.28 21.68 22.93
N ILE A 26 4.46 22.91 22.41
CA ILE A 26 4.82 24.10 23.22
C ILE A 26 3.67 24.57 24.11
N VAL A 27 2.41 24.52 23.66
CA VAL A 27 1.22 24.88 24.47
C VAL A 27 0.97 23.83 25.56
N LEU A 28 1.11 22.53 25.28
CA LEU A 28 1.06 21.47 26.31
C LEU A 28 2.15 21.66 27.36
N TYR A 29 3.36 22.05 26.95
CA TYR A 29 4.48 22.27 27.85
C TYR A 29 4.38 23.61 28.62
N SER A 30 3.85 24.68 27.99
CA SER A 30 3.71 26.01 28.60
C SER A 30 2.48 26.16 29.51
N TYR A 31 1.46 25.30 29.35
CA TYR A 31 0.30 25.24 30.24
C TYR A 31 0.45 24.21 31.36
N TYR A 32 1.49 23.38 31.32
CA TYR A 32 1.77 22.39 32.36
C TYR A 32 1.86 23.05 33.75
N ASP A 33 2.63 24.13 33.89
CA ASP A 33 2.82 24.83 35.16
C ASP A 33 1.59 25.67 35.59
N TYR A 34 0.83 26.24 34.64
CA TYR A 34 -0.39 27.03 34.93
C TYR A 34 -1.59 26.14 35.31
N LEU A 35 -1.71 24.96 34.69
CA LEU A 35 -2.71 23.97 35.03
C LEU A 35 -2.37 23.33 36.39
N GLN A 36 -1.11 23.04 36.67
CA GLN A 36 -0.69 22.53 37.98
C GLN A 36 -1.08 23.49 39.13
N TYR A 37 -0.93 24.80 38.94
CA TYR A 37 -1.33 25.82 39.92
C TYR A 37 -2.86 26.01 40.04
N ALA A 38 -3.62 25.89 38.94
CA ALA A 38 -5.08 25.99 38.96
C ALA A 38 -5.78 24.74 39.54
N PHE A 39 -5.15 23.58 39.46
CA PHE A 39 -5.72 22.29 39.93
C PHE A 39 -5.33 21.94 41.38
N GLU A 40 -4.26 22.52 41.94
CA GLU A 40 -4.00 22.51 43.39
C GLU A 40 -5.15 23.18 44.19
N LEU A 41 -5.88 24.13 43.58
CA LEU A 41 -7.04 24.79 44.17
C LEU A 41 -8.33 23.92 44.23
N VAL A 42 -8.36 22.78 43.53
CA VAL A 42 -9.57 21.92 43.41
C VAL A 42 -9.31 20.47 43.86
N HIS A 43 -8.10 20.13 44.31
CA HIS A 43 -7.71 18.79 44.79
C HIS A 43 -8.07 17.62 43.84
N ILE A 44 -7.88 17.79 42.54
CA ILE A 44 -8.05 16.71 41.55
C ILE A 44 -6.68 16.19 41.12
N ASP A 45 -6.43 14.89 41.30
CA ASP A 45 -5.20 14.20 40.90
C ASP A 45 -5.12 14.06 39.37
N LEU A 46 -4.38 14.98 38.75
CA LEU A 46 -4.19 15.07 37.31
C LEU A 46 -3.46 13.85 36.72
N PHE A 47 -2.57 13.22 37.50
CA PHE A 47 -1.86 12.02 37.05
C PHE A 47 -2.86 10.88 36.85
N SER A 48 -3.78 10.68 37.80
CA SER A 48 -4.86 9.69 37.68
C SER A 48 -5.86 10.03 36.57
N LEU A 49 -6.18 11.30 36.32
CA LEU A 49 -7.13 11.66 35.26
C LEU A 49 -6.52 11.50 33.85
N ILE A 50 -5.27 11.94 33.66
CA ILE A 50 -4.55 11.81 32.39
C ILE A 50 -4.14 10.35 32.14
N SER A 51 -3.77 9.59 33.18
CA SER A 51 -3.51 8.16 33.04
C SER A 51 -4.77 7.35 32.72
N ASN A 52 -5.97 7.90 32.99
CA ASN A 52 -7.26 7.29 32.66
C ASN A 52 -7.92 7.85 31.39
N LEU A 53 -7.39 8.93 30.81
CA LEU A 53 -7.71 9.35 29.44
C LEU A 53 -6.93 8.43 28.49
N HIS A 54 -7.57 7.32 28.13
CA HIS A 54 -7.01 6.27 27.30
C HIS A 54 -6.35 6.87 26.03
N PRO A 55 -5.18 6.35 25.59
CA PRO A 55 -4.54 6.69 24.31
C PRO A 55 -5.49 6.74 23.09
N LEU A 56 -6.65 6.09 23.19
CA LEU A 56 -7.76 6.08 22.22
C LEU A 56 -8.38 7.46 21.99
N LEU A 57 -8.43 8.37 22.98
CA LEU A 57 -9.01 9.71 22.82
C LEU A 57 -8.09 10.68 22.05
N VAL A 58 -6.79 10.60 22.33
CA VAL A 58 -5.75 11.36 21.61
C VAL A 58 -5.59 10.83 20.19
N PHE A 59 -5.66 9.51 20.01
CA PHE A 59 -5.70 8.87 18.70
C PHE A 59 -6.95 9.27 17.90
N GLY A 60 -8.13 9.23 18.52
CA GLY A 60 -9.38 9.67 17.90
C GLY A 60 -9.34 11.12 17.40
N PHE A 61 -8.62 12.02 18.08
CA PHE A 61 -8.46 13.41 17.68
C PHE A 61 -7.51 13.59 16.48
N VAL A 62 -6.33 12.97 16.52
CA VAL A 62 -5.36 12.98 15.39
C VAL A 62 -5.96 12.30 14.16
N PHE A 63 -6.73 11.23 14.37
CA PHE A 63 -7.49 10.49 13.37
C PHE A 63 -8.57 11.38 12.72
N THR A 64 -9.37 12.09 13.51
CA THR A 64 -10.38 13.04 13.02
C THR A 64 -9.72 14.16 12.21
N LEU A 65 -8.57 14.68 12.66
CA LEU A 65 -7.84 15.73 11.96
C LEU A 65 -7.27 15.25 10.62
N TYR A 66 -6.72 14.03 10.55
CA TYR A 66 -6.28 13.40 9.30
C TYR A 66 -7.44 13.17 8.32
N GLN A 67 -8.58 12.69 8.82
CA GLN A 67 -9.80 12.51 8.01
C GLN A 67 -10.30 13.84 7.44
N VAL A 68 -10.31 14.91 8.25
CA VAL A 68 -10.72 16.26 7.80
C VAL A 68 -9.73 16.82 6.77
N LEU A 69 -8.42 16.70 6.97
CA LEU A 69 -7.42 17.19 6.02
C LEU A 69 -7.43 16.39 4.70
N SER A 70 -7.58 15.06 4.78
CA SER A 70 -7.73 14.21 3.60
C SER A 70 -9.01 14.53 2.83
N TYR A 71 -10.12 14.76 3.53
CA TYR A 71 -11.40 15.19 2.96
C TYR A 71 -11.28 16.54 2.24
N VAL A 72 -10.67 17.54 2.87
CA VAL A 72 -10.47 18.88 2.27
C VAL A 72 -9.58 18.81 1.02
N LEU A 73 -8.49 18.02 1.05
CA LEU A 73 -7.63 17.81 -0.12
C LEU A 73 -8.38 17.12 -1.26
N LEU A 74 -9.15 16.06 -0.96
CA LEU A 74 -9.95 15.34 -1.95
C LEU A 74 -11.04 16.21 -2.58
N CYS A 75 -11.69 17.06 -1.77
CA CYS A 75 -12.66 18.05 -2.27
C CYS A 75 -12.04 19.02 -3.29
N SER A 76 -10.75 19.36 -3.14
CA SER A 76 -10.05 20.24 -4.07
C SER A 76 -9.60 19.58 -5.39
N LEU A 77 -9.56 18.24 -5.45
CA LEU A 77 -8.94 17.50 -6.56
C LEU A 77 -9.93 16.78 -7.49
N VAL A 78 -11.19 16.55 -7.08
CA VAL A 78 -12.12 15.67 -7.82
C VAL A 78 -13.48 16.34 -8.11
N ARG A 79 -14.35 15.79 -8.97
CA ARG A 79 -15.67 16.35 -9.34
C ARG A 79 -16.79 16.02 -8.33
N HIS A 80 -17.84 16.85 -8.28
CA HIS A 80 -18.94 16.81 -7.29
C HIS A 80 -19.65 15.46 -7.07
N ASP A 81 -19.96 14.71 -8.13
CA ASP A 81 -20.70 13.44 -8.04
C ASP A 81 -19.85 12.26 -7.55
N PHE A 82 -18.54 12.49 -7.35
CA PHE A 82 -17.55 11.47 -7.04
C PHE A 82 -17.07 11.54 -5.57
N TYR A 83 -17.39 12.62 -4.85
CA TYR A 83 -16.83 12.91 -3.53
C TYR A 83 -17.24 11.91 -2.46
N PHE A 84 -18.54 11.62 -2.34
CA PHE A 84 -19.04 10.79 -1.24
C PHE A 84 -18.39 9.40 -1.23
N GLY A 85 -18.36 8.73 -2.38
CA GLY A 85 -17.76 7.39 -2.49
C GLY A 85 -16.25 7.40 -2.24
N THR A 86 -15.57 8.50 -2.56
CA THR A 86 -14.11 8.65 -2.38
C THR A 86 -13.77 8.92 -0.93
N ALA A 87 -14.53 9.80 -0.29
CA ALA A 87 -14.41 10.10 1.13
C ALA A 87 -14.67 8.84 1.97
N VAL A 88 -15.75 8.09 1.69
CA VAL A 88 -16.07 6.85 2.42
C VAL A 88 -14.93 5.83 2.32
N ARG A 89 -14.38 5.60 1.12
CA ARG A 89 -13.29 4.63 0.93
C ARG A 89 -11.97 5.09 1.55
N SER A 90 -11.65 6.38 1.43
CA SER A 90 -10.44 6.95 2.03
C SER A 90 -10.49 6.89 3.55
N ASN A 91 -11.64 7.23 4.15
CA ASN A 91 -11.86 7.11 5.59
C ASN A 91 -11.79 5.66 6.05
N LEU A 92 -12.43 4.73 5.35
CA LEU A 92 -12.35 3.29 5.67
C LEU A 92 -10.90 2.78 5.64
N LEU A 93 -10.13 3.13 4.61
CA LEU A 93 -8.73 2.73 4.51
C LEU A 93 -7.88 3.37 5.61
N GLY A 94 -8.12 4.65 5.93
CA GLY A 94 -7.48 5.32 7.07
C GLY A 94 -7.80 4.64 8.41
N SER A 95 -9.04 4.20 8.63
CA SER A 95 -9.44 3.43 9.82
C SER A 95 -8.70 2.10 9.90
N ILE A 96 -8.60 1.37 8.79
CA ILE A 96 -7.91 0.07 8.74
C ILE A 96 -6.42 0.24 9.01
N PHE A 97 -5.79 1.26 8.44
CA PHE A 97 -4.38 1.58 8.69
C PHE A 97 -4.14 1.86 10.17
N SER A 98 -5.00 2.69 10.74
CA SER A 98 -4.96 3.13 12.14
C SER A 98 -5.11 1.96 13.10
N LEU A 99 -6.12 1.11 12.88
CA LEU A 99 -6.31 -0.13 13.64
C LEU A 99 -5.11 -1.07 13.51
N GLY A 100 -4.56 -1.20 12.30
CA GLY A 100 -3.36 -2.00 12.06
C GLY A 100 -2.15 -1.51 12.87
N LEU A 101 -1.95 -0.20 12.94
CA LEU A 101 -0.87 0.40 13.72
C LEU A 101 -1.05 0.14 15.21
N GLU A 102 -2.27 0.29 15.72
CA GLU A 102 -2.61 0.02 17.12
C GLU A 102 -2.35 -1.44 17.48
N ILE A 103 -2.87 -2.39 16.70
CA ILE A 103 -2.60 -3.83 16.87
C ILE A 103 -1.08 -4.08 16.86
N SER A 104 -0.34 -3.46 15.93
CA SER A 104 1.11 -3.67 15.84
C SER A 104 1.84 -3.18 17.10
N LEU A 105 1.55 -1.96 17.55
CA LEU A 105 2.26 -1.32 18.65
C LEU A 105 1.93 -1.97 19.99
N VAL A 106 0.65 -2.24 20.26
CA VAL A 106 0.19 -2.86 21.51
C VAL A 106 0.84 -4.22 21.68
N ASN A 107 0.81 -5.05 20.64
CA ASN A 107 1.36 -6.41 20.73
C ASN A 107 2.88 -6.44 20.72
N TYR A 108 3.53 -5.52 19.98
CA TYR A 108 4.98 -5.38 20.07
C TYR A 108 5.42 -5.00 21.49
N TYR A 109 4.73 -4.04 22.12
CA TYR A 109 5.03 -3.65 23.49
C TYR A 109 4.73 -4.77 24.49
N SER A 110 3.63 -5.49 24.33
CA SER A 110 3.31 -6.66 25.17
C SER A 110 4.38 -7.75 25.08
N GLN A 111 4.88 -8.03 23.86
CA GLN A 111 5.84 -9.09 23.59
C GLN A 111 7.28 -8.75 24.00
N TYR A 112 7.71 -7.49 23.86
CA TYR A 112 9.11 -7.07 24.05
C TYR A 112 9.33 -6.01 25.15
N GLY A 113 8.25 -5.40 25.68
CA GLY A 113 8.31 -4.29 26.62
C GLY A 113 8.47 -4.68 28.09
N HIS A 114 8.28 -5.95 28.45
CA HIS A 114 8.49 -6.42 29.82
C HIS A 114 9.94 -6.81 30.09
N SER A 115 10.73 -5.84 30.55
CA SER A 115 12.04 -6.06 31.19
C SER A 115 11.93 -6.39 32.69
N THR A 116 10.72 -6.55 33.24
CA THR A 116 10.53 -6.97 34.63
C THR A 116 10.58 -8.49 34.71
N PRO A 117 11.56 -9.09 35.42
CA PRO A 117 11.56 -10.53 35.64
C PRO A 117 10.25 -10.91 36.31
N ALA A 118 9.57 -11.94 35.79
CA ALA A 118 8.44 -12.54 36.49
C ALA A 118 8.88 -12.90 37.91
N VAL A 119 8.08 -12.52 38.92
CA VAL A 119 8.33 -12.95 40.30
C VAL A 119 8.30 -14.49 40.31
N PRO A 120 9.37 -15.18 40.71
CA PRO A 120 9.40 -16.64 40.69
C PRO A 120 8.28 -17.19 41.58
N GLY A 121 7.37 -17.98 40.99
CA GLY A 121 6.31 -18.67 41.73
C GLY A 121 4.89 -18.11 41.61
N SER A 122 4.65 -17.07 40.80
CA SER A 122 3.26 -16.67 40.49
C SER A 122 2.59 -17.70 39.56
N PRO A 123 1.38 -18.18 39.89
CA PRO A 123 0.62 -19.02 38.97
C PRO A 123 0.27 -18.21 37.71
N PRO A 124 0.27 -18.83 36.51
CA PRO A 124 -0.20 -18.15 35.31
C PRO A 124 -1.63 -17.67 35.53
N ALA A 125 -1.89 -16.39 35.22
CA ALA A 125 -3.22 -15.83 35.32
C ALA A 125 -4.19 -16.68 34.46
N PRO A 126 -5.38 -17.03 34.98
CA PRO A 126 -6.35 -17.79 34.20
C PRO A 126 -6.82 -16.93 33.02
N MET A 127 -6.46 -17.37 31.81
CA MET A 127 -6.83 -16.69 30.58
C MET A 127 -8.35 -16.77 30.38
N SER A 128 -9.00 -15.62 30.15
CA SER A 128 -10.43 -15.58 29.90
C SER A 128 -10.78 -16.22 28.54
N THR A 129 -12.00 -16.73 28.40
CA THR A 129 -12.48 -17.33 27.14
C THR A 129 -12.55 -16.34 25.98
N LEU A 130 -12.56 -15.03 26.26
CA LEU A 130 -12.52 -13.96 25.26
C LEU A 130 -11.08 -13.67 24.79
N GLU A 131 -10.11 -13.64 25.70
CA GLU A 131 -8.68 -13.52 25.37
C GLU A 131 -8.22 -14.71 24.52
N ALA A 132 -8.67 -15.92 24.85
CA ALA A 132 -8.41 -17.10 24.02
C ALA A 132 -9.03 -17.03 22.60
N ARG A 133 -10.07 -16.21 22.37
CA ARG A 133 -10.77 -16.09 21.07
C ARG A 133 -10.18 -15.03 20.14
N LEU A 134 -9.35 -14.12 20.65
CA LEU A 134 -8.72 -13.05 19.86
C LEU A 134 -7.21 -13.25 19.64
N GLN A 135 -6.68 -14.44 19.95
CA GLN A 135 -5.25 -14.76 19.83
C GLN A 135 -4.61 -14.44 18.47
N PHE A 136 -5.37 -14.40 17.39
CA PHE A 136 -4.85 -14.00 16.07
C PHE A 136 -4.46 -12.52 16.00
N LEU A 137 -5.08 -11.67 16.83
CA LEU A 137 -4.72 -10.26 16.98
C LEU A 137 -3.52 -10.07 17.88
N ASP A 138 -3.08 -11.07 18.66
CA ASP A 138 -1.98 -10.94 19.63
C ASP A 138 -0.60 -10.82 18.94
N HIS A 139 -0.54 -10.93 17.62
CA HIS A 139 0.71 -10.83 16.87
C HIS A 139 0.86 -9.48 16.15
N PRO A 140 1.96 -8.73 16.35
CA PRO A 140 2.15 -7.42 15.72
C PRO A 140 2.11 -7.43 14.18
N TYR A 141 2.46 -8.54 13.52
CA TYR A 141 2.55 -8.58 12.06
C TYR A 141 1.19 -8.56 11.35
N SER A 142 0.10 -8.98 12.00
CA SER A 142 -1.25 -8.85 11.45
C SER A 142 -1.66 -7.37 11.29
N GLY A 143 -1.27 -6.55 12.26
CA GLY A 143 -1.43 -5.10 12.19
C GLY A 143 -0.58 -4.47 11.08
N ILE A 144 0.68 -4.89 10.95
CA ILE A 144 1.58 -4.43 9.89
C ILE A 144 1.02 -4.77 8.50
N TYR A 145 0.48 -5.99 8.34
CA TYR A 145 -0.22 -6.40 7.12
C TYR A 145 -1.39 -5.45 6.80
N LEU A 146 -2.23 -5.12 7.78
CA LEU A 146 -3.35 -4.18 7.60
C LEU A 146 -2.87 -2.79 7.18
N CYS A 147 -1.79 -2.30 7.78
CA CYS A 147 -1.17 -1.02 7.39
C CYS A 147 -0.72 -1.05 5.93
N PHE A 148 0.00 -2.08 5.49
CA PHE A 148 0.44 -2.18 4.09
C PHE A 148 -0.72 -2.28 3.12
N LEU A 149 -1.71 -3.13 3.41
CA LEU A 149 -2.86 -3.35 2.53
C LEU A 149 -3.67 -2.06 2.36
N SER A 150 -3.98 -1.38 3.45
CA SER A 150 -4.73 -0.12 3.42
C SER A 150 -3.95 1.01 2.75
N PHE A 151 -2.65 1.13 3.05
CA PHE A 151 -1.78 2.10 2.42
C PHE A 151 -1.71 1.87 0.91
N PHE A 152 -1.47 0.63 0.46
CA PHE A 152 -1.37 0.28 -0.96
C PHE A 152 -2.56 0.77 -1.78
N HIS A 153 -3.78 0.53 -1.28
CA HIS A 153 -5.01 0.93 -1.97
C HIS A 153 -5.24 2.44 -1.95
N TYR A 154 -4.95 3.10 -0.83
CA TYR A 154 -5.12 4.55 -0.70
C TYR A 154 -4.11 5.30 -1.57
N SER A 155 -2.83 4.93 -1.47
CA SER A 155 -1.74 5.54 -2.23
C SER A 155 -1.89 5.33 -3.73
N GLU A 156 -2.45 4.20 -4.17
CA GLU A 156 -2.80 3.94 -5.57
C GLU A 156 -3.78 4.99 -6.12
N PHE A 157 -4.87 5.24 -5.38
CA PHE A 157 -5.84 6.26 -5.73
C PHE A 157 -5.22 7.65 -5.70
N LEU A 158 -4.49 7.98 -4.63
CA LEU A 158 -3.88 9.29 -4.42
C LEU A 158 -2.90 9.64 -5.55
N ILE A 159 -1.97 8.74 -5.88
CA ILE A 159 -0.99 9.00 -6.93
C ILE A 159 -1.68 9.15 -8.28
N MET A 160 -2.70 8.34 -8.59
CA MET A 160 -3.48 8.52 -9.81
C MET A 160 -4.23 9.85 -9.86
N ALA A 161 -4.82 10.28 -8.75
CA ALA A 161 -5.48 11.58 -8.66
C ALA A 161 -4.49 12.73 -8.88
N LEU A 162 -3.24 12.59 -8.45
CA LEU A 162 -2.18 13.59 -8.63
C LEU A 162 -1.65 13.64 -10.07
N VAL A 163 -1.38 12.48 -10.68
CA VAL A 163 -0.65 12.43 -11.96
C VAL A 163 -1.55 12.32 -13.19
N ASN A 164 -2.79 11.84 -13.02
CA ASN A 164 -3.77 11.72 -14.09
C ASN A 164 -5.21 11.95 -13.58
N PRO A 165 -5.54 13.17 -13.10
CA PRO A 165 -6.86 13.47 -12.53
C PRO A 165 -8.02 13.23 -13.51
N GLY A 166 -7.77 13.33 -14.82
CA GLY A 166 -8.79 13.10 -15.85
C GLY A 166 -9.19 11.62 -16.01
N ALA A 167 -8.35 10.69 -15.57
CA ALA A 167 -8.59 9.25 -15.68
C ALA A 167 -8.92 8.55 -14.35
N VAL A 168 -8.81 9.26 -13.22
CA VAL A 168 -9.05 8.70 -11.89
C VAL A 168 -10.52 8.30 -11.74
N LYS A 169 -10.76 7.11 -11.19
CA LYS A 169 -12.09 6.54 -10.95
C LYS A 169 -12.14 5.87 -9.59
N MET A 170 -13.35 5.51 -9.14
CA MET A 170 -13.51 4.84 -7.85
C MET A 170 -12.83 3.46 -7.84
N SER A 171 -12.76 2.83 -9.01
CA SER A 171 -12.00 1.61 -9.24
C SER A 171 -10.48 1.81 -9.11
N SER A 172 -9.97 3.04 -9.15
CA SER A 172 -8.53 3.34 -8.98
C SER A 172 -8.03 3.07 -7.56
N PHE A 173 -8.91 2.94 -6.56
CA PHE A 173 -8.56 2.38 -5.26
C PHE A 173 -8.14 0.90 -5.35
N MET A 174 -8.48 0.22 -6.44
CA MET A 174 -8.14 -1.19 -6.66
C MET A 174 -8.71 -2.13 -5.57
N LEU A 175 -9.83 -1.79 -4.93
CA LEU A 175 -10.40 -2.61 -3.86
C LEU A 175 -11.16 -3.84 -4.38
N ASN A 176 -11.90 -3.68 -5.50
CA ASN A 176 -12.80 -4.69 -6.04
C ASN A 176 -12.48 -4.99 -7.51
N HIS A 177 -11.21 -5.18 -7.84
CA HIS A 177 -10.79 -5.34 -9.24
C HIS A 177 -11.04 -6.76 -9.78
N SER A 178 -11.24 -7.77 -8.92
CA SER A 178 -11.47 -9.15 -9.37
C SER A 178 -11.98 -10.04 -8.23
N VAL A 179 -12.78 -11.06 -8.56
CA VAL A 179 -13.20 -12.10 -7.60
C VAL A 179 -12.02 -12.92 -7.06
N PRO A 180 -11.03 -13.37 -7.87
CA PRO A 180 -9.85 -14.06 -7.37
C PRO A 180 -9.08 -13.28 -6.29
N TYR A 181 -9.02 -11.95 -6.39
CA TYR A 181 -8.41 -11.12 -5.36
C TYR A 181 -9.13 -11.22 -4.01
N HIS A 182 -10.46 -11.16 -4.00
CA HIS A 182 -11.24 -11.30 -2.77
C HIS A 182 -11.09 -12.69 -2.16
N ILE A 183 -11.10 -13.73 -2.99
CA ILE A 183 -10.84 -15.11 -2.54
C ILE A 183 -9.46 -15.17 -1.90
N ALA A 184 -8.42 -14.63 -2.56
CA ALA A 184 -7.05 -14.64 -2.04
C ALA A 184 -6.95 -13.98 -0.65
N VAL A 185 -7.50 -12.77 -0.48
CA VAL A 185 -7.51 -12.06 0.81
C VAL A 185 -8.28 -12.85 1.88
N VAL A 186 -9.43 -13.41 1.56
CA VAL A 186 -10.19 -14.23 2.52
C VAL A 186 -9.40 -15.49 2.89
N THR A 187 -8.80 -16.17 1.92
CA THR A 187 -7.97 -17.36 2.18
C THR A 187 -6.74 -17.05 3.03
N SER A 188 -6.09 -15.89 2.84
CA SER A 188 -4.95 -15.50 3.67
C SER A 188 -5.34 -15.29 5.13
N TRP A 189 -6.51 -14.71 5.38
CA TRP A 189 -7.02 -14.54 6.74
C TRP A 189 -7.47 -15.87 7.36
N ILE A 190 -8.09 -16.76 6.57
CA ILE A 190 -8.46 -18.09 7.04
C ILE A 190 -7.21 -18.89 7.44
N GLU A 191 -6.19 -18.92 6.59
CA GLU A 191 -4.92 -19.60 6.89
C GLU A 191 -4.27 -18.98 8.13
N TYR A 192 -4.10 -17.67 8.17
CA TYR A 192 -3.48 -16.97 9.29
C TYR A 192 -4.20 -17.26 10.61
N CYS A 193 -5.53 -17.14 10.65
CA CYS A 193 -6.32 -17.38 11.87
C CYS A 193 -6.28 -18.86 12.29
N ALA A 194 -6.37 -19.80 11.34
CA ALA A 194 -6.28 -21.22 11.65
C ALA A 194 -4.90 -21.58 12.22
N GLU A 195 -3.83 -21.08 11.62
CA GLU A 195 -2.48 -21.35 12.08
C GLU A 195 -2.15 -20.64 13.39
N MET A 196 -2.66 -19.43 13.63
CA MET A 196 -2.55 -18.78 14.95
C MET A 196 -3.29 -19.56 16.04
N TYR A 197 -4.41 -20.21 15.70
CA TYR A 197 -5.18 -21.00 16.68
C TYR A 197 -4.53 -22.37 16.96
N PHE A 198 -4.09 -23.08 15.91
CA PHE A 198 -3.59 -24.46 16.05
C PHE A 198 -2.06 -24.56 16.17
N LEU A 199 -1.31 -23.60 15.62
CA LEU A 199 0.12 -23.71 15.32
C LEU A 199 0.91 -22.41 15.65
N SER A 200 0.46 -21.60 16.61
CA SER A 200 1.07 -20.29 16.93
C SER A 200 2.58 -20.33 17.20
N SER A 201 3.08 -21.44 17.74
CA SER A 201 4.49 -21.59 18.14
C SER A 201 5.47 -21.38 16.99
N TYR A 202 5.14 -21.78 15.75
CA TYR A 202 6.08 -21.62 14.64
C TYR A 202 6.06 -20.20 14.06
N LYS A 203 4.92 -19.51 14.06
CA LYS A 203 4.84 -18.10 13.62
C LYS A 203 5.67 -17.19 14.53
N LEU A 204 5.81 -17.56 15.80
CA LEU A 204 6.63 -16.87 16.80
C LEU A 204 8.11 -17.31 16.83
N HIS A 205 8.49 -18.32 16.04
CA HIS A 205 9.86 -18.82 16.02
C HIS A 205 10.84 -17.76 15.46
N PRO A 206 12.08 -17.65 15.98
CA PRO A 206 13.05 -16.65 15.49
C PRO A 206 13.32 -16.70 13.98
N ILE A 207 13.18 -17.88 13.36
CA ILE A 207 13.30 -18.03 11.89
C ILE A 207 12.17 -17.31 11.15
N SER A 208 10.97 -17.29 11.73
CA SER A 208 9.80 -16.60 11.17
C SER A 208 9.98 -15.09 11.24
N THR A 209 10.70 -14.55 12.25
CA THR A 209 11.09 -13.13 12.29
C THR A 209 11.81 -12.70 11.02
N LEU A 210 12.74 -13.52 10.50
CA LEU A 210 13.43 -13.23 9.23
C LEU A 210 12.45 -13.19 8.05
N ILE A 211 11.48 -14.11 8.01
CA ILE A 211 10.46 -14.16 6.96
C ILE A 211 9.55 -12.93 7.04
N HIS A 212 9.08 -12.56 8.23
CA HIS A 212 8.29 -11.34 8.46
C HIS A 212 9.04 -10.11 7.98
N THR A 213 10.30 -9.93 8.41
CA THR A 213 11.13 -8.78 8.00
C THR A 213 11.37 -8.76 6.49
N THR A 214 11.62 -9.91 5.88
CA THR A 214 11.76 -10.01 4.41
C THR A 214 10.46 -9.61 3.72
N GLY A 215 9.30 -10.02 4.24
CA GLY A 215 7.99 -9.61 3.76
C GLY A 215 7.78 -8.09 3.84
N ILE A 216 8.15 -7.47 4.97
CA ILE A 216 8.09 -6.01 5.15
C ILE A 216 8.95 -5.29 4.10
N VAL A 217 10.19 -5.74 3.90
CA VAL A 217 11.11 -5.16 2.91
C VAL A 217 10.55 -5.31 1.49
N LEU A 218 9.98 -6.47 1.16
CA LEU A 218 9.33 -6.71 -0.14
C LEU A 218 8.11 -5.82 -0.34
N CYS A 219 7.25 -5.65 0.66
CA CYS A 219 6.10 -4.75 0.60
C CYS A 219 6.53 -3.30 0.40
N PHE A 220 7.47 -2.78 1.19
CA PHE A 220 7.99 -1.43 1.02
C PHE A 220 8.61 -1.21 -0.37
N THR A 221 9.46 -2.13 -0.80
CA THR A 221 10.15 -2.02 -2.09
C THR A 221 9.17 -2.13 -3.25
N GLY A 222 8.23 -3.07 -3.18
CA GLY A 222 7.21 -3.27 -4.21
C GLY A 222 6.27 -2.08 -4.32
N GLU A 223 5.84 -1.53 -3.18
CA GLU A 223 5.04 -0.32 -3.10
C GLU A 223 5.77 0.88 -3.73
N PHE A 224 7.03 1.10 -3.34
CA PHE A 224 7.84 2.18 -3.89
C PHE A 224 8.02 2.05 -5.42
N ILE A 225 8.42 0.87 -5.91
CA ILE A 225 8.60 0.60 -7.34
C ILE A 225 7.29 0.86 -8.10
N ARG A 226 6.16 0.39 -7.56
CA ARG A 226 4.86 0.56 -8.19
C ARG A 226 4.48 2.03 -8.30
N LYS A 227 4.59 2.78 -7.21
CA LYS A 227 4.19 4.20 -7.19
C LYS A 227 5.13 5.05 -8.03
N LEU A 228 6.42 4.74 -8.04
CA LEU A 228 7.39 5.38 -8.93
C LEU A 228 7.06 5.09 -10.40
N ALA A 229 6.66 3.87 -10.76
CA ALA A 229 6.21 3.55 -12.11
C ALA A 229 5.00 4.39 -12.54
N ILE A 230 3.96 4.48 -11.70
CA ILE A 230 2.76 5.27 -11.98
C ILE A 230 3.14 6.75 -12.14
N PHE A 231 4.00 7.26 -11.25
CA PHE A 231 4.46 8.63 -11.29
C PHE A 231 5.25 8.94 -12.57
N THR A 232 6.21 8.09 -12.95
CA THR A 232 7.02 8.25 -14.17
C THR A 232 6.17 8.14 -15.44
N ALA A 233 5.23 7.20 -15.51
CA ALA A 233 4.35 7.07 -16.67
C ALA A 233 3.27 8.16 -16.76
N SER A 234 2.83 8.70 -15.61
CA SER A 234 1.86 9.80 -15.50
C SER A 234 0.61 9.52 -16.35
N THR A 235 0.29 10.39 -17.32
CA THR A 235 -0.89 10.26 -18.20
C THR A 235 -0.86 9.04 -19.12
N ASN A 236 0.30 8.37 -19.25
CA ASN A 236 0.46 7.13 -20.02
C ASN A 236 0.17 5.88 -19.18
N PHE A 237 -0.01 6.00 -17.86
CA PHE A 237 -0.40 4.89 -17.01
C PHE A 237 -1.91 4.65 -17.03
N ASN A 238 -2.31 3.37 -17.04
CA ASN A 238 -3.70 2.98 -16.85
C ASN A 238 -3.81 1.65 -16.09
N HIS A 239 -4.80 1.53 -15.21
CA HIS A 239 -5.11 0.27 -14.52
C HIS A 239 -5.65 -0.82 -15.45
N ILE A 240 -6.13 -0.46 -16.64
CA ILE A 240 -6.65 -1.37 -17.66
C ILE A 240 -5.72 -1.33 -18.87
N VAL A 241 -5.30 -2.49 -19.38
CA VAL A 241 -4.53 -2.58 -20.63
C VAL A 241 -5.31 -1.92 -21.76
N GLN A 242 -4.69 -0.96 -22.43
CA GLN A 242 -5.33 -0.25 -23.53
C GLN A 242 -5.03 -0.98 -24.85
N MET A 243 -6.08 -1.34 -25.59
CA MET A 243 -5.94 -2.00 -26.91
C MET A 243 -5.94 -1.02 -28.08
N ASN A 244 -6.23 0.27 -27.82
CA ASN A 244 -6.17 1.35 -28.79
C ASN A 244 -5.26 2.46 -28.29
N ARG A 245 -4.45 3.03 -29.19
CA ARG A 245 -3.58 4.17 -28.87
C ARG A 245 -4.41 5.44 -28.75
N LYS A 246 -4.36 6.10 -27.60
CA LYS A 246 -4.96 7.43 -27.39
C LYS A 246 -4.03 8.52 -27.90
N GLU A 247 -4.60 9.64 -28.27
CA GLU A 247 -3.86 10.86 -28.55
C GLU A 247 -3.01 11.26 -27.32
N GLY A 248 -1.74 11.60 -27.54
CA GLY A 248 -0.78 11.89 -26.47
C GLY A 248 -0.15 10.65 -25.80
N HIS A 249 -0.53 9.42 -26.15
CA HIS A 249 0.14 8.21 -25.64
C HIS A 249 1.56 8.09 -26.24
N ARG A 250 2.56 8.17 -25.36
CA ARG A 250 3.98 8.07 -25.67
C ARG A 250 4.61 6.84 -25.02
N LEU A 251 5.65 6.31 -25.67
CA LEU A 251 6.45 5.24 -25.11
C LEU A 251 7.41 5.81 -24.05
N VAL A 252 7.24 5.41 -22.79
CA VAL A 252 8.07 5.83 -21.66
C VAL A 252 9.19 4.82 -21.47
N THR A 253 10.45 5.26 -21.52
CA THR A 253 11.64 4.38 -21.42
C THR A 253 12.73 4.92 -20.48
N ASP A 254 12.45 6.04 -19.83
CA ASP A 254 13.33 6.73 -18.88
C ASP A 254 12.97 6.40 -17.42
N GLY A 255 13.82 6.85 -16.49
CA GLY A 255 13.63 6.61 -15.06
C GLY A 255 13.56 5.11 -14.74
N ILE A 256 12.55 4.69 -13.96
CA ILE A 256 12.38 3.30 -13.57
C ILE A 256 12.09 2.37 -14.78
N TYR A 257 11.55 2.91 -15.88
CA TYR A 257 11.34 2.16 -17.12
C TYR A 257 12.65 1.85 -17.86
N SER A 258 13.77 2.50 -17.52
CA SER A 258 15.08 2.09 -18.05
C SER A 258 15.60 0.78 -17.44
N VAL A 259 15.05 0.36 -16.30
CA VAL A 259 15.45 -0.84 -15.54
C VAL A 259 14.47 -1.99 -15.76
N PHE A 260 13.17 -1.69 -15.71
CA PHE A 260 12.08 -2.65 -15.85
C PHE A 260 11.18 -2.25 -17.02
N ARG A 261 10.76 -3.18 -17.86
CA ARG A 261 9.75 -2.88 -18.88
C ARG A 261 8.36 -2.65 -18.28
N HIS A 262 8.06 -3.37 -17.19
CA HIS A 262 6.77 -3.34 -16.49
C HIS A 262 6.95 -3.12 -14.99
N PRO A 263 7.53 -1.98 -14.54
CA PRO A 263 7.87 -1.77 -13.13
C PRO A 263 6.64 -1.80 -12.21
N SER A 264 5.49 -1.31 -12.67
CA SER A 264 4.25 -1.37 -11.89
C SER A 264 3.80 -2.80 -11.56
N TYR A 265 4.08 -3.76 -12.45
CA TYR A 265 3.78 -5.18 -12.26
C TYR A 265 4.82 -5.87 -11.39
N VAL A 266 6.11 -5.53 -11.56
CA VAL A 266 7.18 -5.99 -10.65
C VAL A 266 6.87 -5.58 -9.22
N GLY A 267 6.54 -4.30 -9.01
CA GLY A 267 6.22 -3.77 -7.69
C GLY A 267 5.00 -4.45 -7.08
N TRP A 268 3.95 -4.69 -7.87
CA TRP A 268 2.76 -5.39 -7.40
C TRP A 268 3.03 -6.86 -7.07
N PHE A 269 3.80 -7.58 -7.91
CA PHE A 269 4.20 -8.96 -7.64
C PHE A 269 4.99 -9.07 -6.33
N MET A 270 5.98 -8.19 -6.11
CA MET A 270 6.74 -8.16 -4.86
C MET A 270 5.85 -7.85 -3.66
N PHE A 271 4.96 -6.87 -3.80
CA PHE A 271 4.03 -6.50 -2.74
C PHE A 271 3.09 -7.65 -2.39
N SER A 272 2.47 -8.30 -3.37
CA SER A 272 1.51 -9.38 -3.12
C SER A 272 2.14 -10.56 -2.38
N VAL A 273 3.32 -11.02 -2.81
CA VAL A 273 4.07 -12.09 -2.13
C VAL A 273 4.54 -11.62 -0.75
N GLY A 274 5.05 -10.39 -0.64
CA GLY A 274 5.49 -9.79 0.61
C GLY A 274 4.41 -9.79 1.69
N THR A 275 3.15 -9.51 1.33
CA THR A 275 2.05 -9.52 2.31
C THR A 275 1.85 -10.88 2.98
N GLN A 276 2.04 -11.97 2.24
CA GLN A 276 1.89 -13.33 2.79
C GLN A 276 3.12 -13.75 3.60
N MET A 277 4.30 -13.21 3.27
CA MET A 277 5.49 -13.36 4.09
C MET A 277 5.38 -12.59 5.42
N ILE A 278 4.71 -11.43 5.43
CA ILE A 278 4.38 -10.71 6.68
C ILE A 278 3.49 -11.56 7.58
N LEU A 279 2.58 -12.36 7.03
CA LEU A 279 1.74 -13.26 7.84
C LEU A 279 2.38 -14.63 8.10
N VAL A 280 3.52 -14.91 7.45
CA VAL A 280 4.18 -16.23 7.42
C VAL A 280 3.15 -17.32 7.11
N ASN A 281 2.39 -17.11 6.04
CA ASN A 281 1.37 -18.04 5.56
C ASN A 281 1.97 -18.91 4.44
N PRO A 282 2.53 -20.10 4.72
CA PRO A 282 3.26 -20.89 3.74
C PRO A 282 2.41 -21.28 2.51
N ILE A 283 1.12 -21.60 2.70
CA ILE A 283 0.23 -22.00 1.61
C ILE A 283 -0.08 -20.77 0.76
N CYS A 284 -0.46 -19.64 1.36
CA CYS A 284 -0.71 -18.41 0.63
C CYS A 284 0.55 -17.79 0.02
N ILE A 285 1.76 -17.96 0.58
CA ILE A 285 2.99 -17.51 -0.08
C ILE A 285 3.12 -18.19 -1.45
N LEU A 286 2.95 -19.51 -1.50
CA LEU A 286 2.99 -20.26 -2.76
C LEU A 286 1.81 -19.87 -3.67
N GLY A 287 0.59 -19.83 -3.12
CA GLY A 287 -0.62 -19.49 -3.87
C GLY A 287 -0.57 -18.10 -4.50
N TYR A 288 -0.19 -17.08 -3.74
CA TYR A 288 -0.05 -15.70 -4.22
C TYR A 288 1.07 -15.57 -5.24
N THR A 289 2.19 -16.27 -5.05
CA THR A 289 3.30 -16.28 -6.01
C THR A 289 2.84 -16.83 -7.35
N LEU A 290 2.23 -18.02 -7.37
CA LEU A 290 1.79 -18.66 -8.61
C LEU A 290 0.66 -17.90 -9.28
N ALA A 291 -0.36 -17.47 -8.52
CA ALA A 291 -1.49 -16.73 -9.07
C ALA A 291 -1.07 -15.36 -9.62
N SER A 292 -0.23 -14.61 -8.90
CA SER A 292 0.28 -13.32 -9.37
C SER A 292 1.18 -13.51 -10.60
N TRP A 293 2.01 -14.55 -10.61
CA TRP A 293 2.88 -14.87 -11.74
C TRP A 293 2.07 -15.16 -13.02
N ASP A 294 1.09 -16.05 -12.93
CA ASP A 294 0.24 -16.41 -14.08
C ASP A 294 -0.54 -15.20 -14.61
N PHE A 295 -1.13 -14.42 -13.71
CA PHE A 295 -1.82 -13.18 -14.03
C PHE A 295 -0.91 -12.20 -14.79
N PHE A 296 0.29 -11.93 -14.28
CA PHE A 296 1.20 -11.00 -14.94
C PHE A 296 1.78 -11.57 -16.23
N ASN A 297 1.99 -12.88 -16.34
CA ASN A 297 2.47 -13.51 -17.56
C ASN A 297 1.49 -13.31 -18.72
N ALA A 298 0.21 -13.62 -18.50
CA ALA A 298 -0.85 -13.41 -19.50
C ALA A 298 -1.04 -11.92 -19.82
N ARG A 299 -1.03 -11.06 -18.80
CA ARG A 299 -1.27 -9.62 -18.95
C ARG A 299 -0.13 -8.93 -19.70
N ILE A 300 1.12 -9.20 -19.33
CA ILE A 300 2.30 -8.62 -19.99
C ILE A 300 2.35 -9.06 -21.45
N TYR A 301 2.04 -10.32 -21.76
CA TYR A 301 1.97 -10.77 -23.15
C TYR A 301 1.00 -9.93 -23.98
N THR A 302 -0.22 -9.75 -23.48
CA THR A 302 -1.28 -8.99 -24.19
C THR A 302 -0.91 -7.52 -24.33
N GLU A 303 -0.31 -6.94 -23.29
CA GLU A 303 0.09 -5.54 -23.30
C GLU A 303 1.29 -5.27 -24.21
N GLU A 304 2.31 -6.13 -24.22
CA GLU A 304 3.44 -5.99 -25.14
C GLU A 304 3.01 -6.16 -26.60
N GLU A 305 2.03 -7.02 -26.89
CA GLU A 305 1.43 -7.11 -28.24
C GLU A 305 0.80 -5.76 -28.65
N ALA A 306 0.01 -5.14 -27.77
CA ALA A 306 -0.60 -3.84 -28.03
C ALA A 306 0.46 -2.74 -28.18
N LEU A 307 1.49 -2.72 -27.33
CA LEU A 307 2.57 -1.74 -27.39
C LEU A 307 3.39 -1.83 -28.68
N ILE A 308 3.63 -3.04 -29.20
CA ILE A 308 4.24 -3.23 -30.51
C ILE A 308 3.33 -2.69 -31.63
N ARG A 309 2.02 -2.92 -31.54
CA ARG A 309 1.07 -2.32 -32.51
C ARG A 309 1.07 -0.78 -32.45
N PHE A 310 1.33 -0.18 -31.28
CA PHE A 310 1.31 1.28 -31.09
C PHE A 310 2.60 1.98 -31.50
N PHE A 311 3.75 1.36 -31.25
CA PHE A 311 5.08 1.99 -31.36
C PHE A 311 6.05 1.22 -32.27
N GLY A 312 5.67 0.03 -32.74
CA GLY A 312 6.41 -0.73 -33.75
C GLY A 312 7.88 -0.96 -33.39
N PRO A 313 8.83 -0.61 -34.27
CA PRO A 313 10.27 -0.84 -34.06
C PRO A 313 10.86 -0.22 -32.79
N GLU A 314 10.29 0.88 -32.30
CA GLU A 314 10.77 1.55 -31.08
C GLU A 314 10.59 0.64 -29.86
N TYR A 315 9.44 -0.02 -29.74
CA TYR A 315 9.19 -0.96 -28.64
C TYR A 315 10.04 -2.21 -28.75
N ILE A 316 10.26 -2.73 -29.97
CA ILE A 316 11.13 -3.89 -30.21
C ILE A 316 12.57 -3.56 -29.79
N THR A 317 13.05 -2.36 -30.08
CA THR A 317 14.39 -1.89 -29.66
C THR A 317 14.47 -1.78 -28.14
N TYR A 318 13.41 -1.28 -27.50
CA TYR A 318 13.30 -1.22 -26.05
C TYR A 318 13.28 -2.62 -25.39
N GLN A 319 12.58 -3.60 -25.98
CA GLN A 319 12.55 -4.99 -25.51
C GLN A 319 13.93 -5.64 -25.48
N LYS A 320 14.82 -5.31 -26.44
CA LYS A 320 16.20 -5.82 -26.50
C LYS A 320 17.09 -5.26 -25.38
N ARG A 321 16.80 -4.05 -24.90
CA ARG A 321 17.64 -3.33 -23.93
C ARG A 321 17.21 -3.56 -22.48
N VAL A 322 15.91 -3.64 -22.22
CA VAL A 322 15.35 -3.64 -20.85
C VAL A 322 14.58 -4.94 -20.60
N LYS A 323 14.67 -5.52 -19.39
CA LYS A 323 14.02 -6.79 -19.02
C LYS A 323 12.72 -6.58 -18.23
N ILE A 324 11.91 -7.63 -18.09
CA ILE A 324 10.67 -7.61 -17.29
C ILE A 324 10.95 -7.74 -15.79
N TRP A 325 11.94 -8.57 -15.42
CA TRP A 325 12.36 -8.91 -14.04
C TRP A 325 11.44 -9.79 -13.19
N ILE A 326 10.21 -10.08 -13.63
CA ILE A 326 9.46 -11.20 -13.03
C ILE A 326 10.06 -12.50 -13.59
N PRO A 327 10.58 -13.42 -12.76
CA PRO A 327 11.27 -14.62 -13.23
C PRO A 327 10.44 -15.41 -14.23
N PHE A 328 11.07 -15.96 -15.27
CA PHE A 328 10.45 -16.82 -16.30
C PHE A 328 9.38 -16.17 -17.20
N ILE A 329 9.01 -14.89 -17.00
CA ILE A 329 8.12 -14.17 -17.92
C ILE A 329 8.93 -13.63 -19.10
N LYS A 330 8.55 -14.03 -20.32
CA LYS A 330 9.22 -13.62 -21.58
C LYS A 330 8.55 -12.42 -22.26
N GLY A 331 7.26 -12.18 -22.02
CA GLY A 331 6.46 -11.19 -22.74
C GLY A 331 6.19 -11.59 -24.19
N TYR A 332 5.81 -10.63 -25.03
CA TYR A 332 5.47 -10.88 -26.44
C TYR A 332 6.70 -10.73 -27.32
N GLN A 333 7.14 -11.83 -27.97
CA GLN A 333 8.35 -11.85 -28.79
C GLN A 333 8.00 -11.89 -30.27
N VAL A 334 8.51 -10.93 -31.04
CA VAL A 334 8.38 -10.86 -32.51
C VAL A 334 9.55 -11.60 -33.14
N GLU A 335 9.28 -12.55 -34.03
CA GLU A 335 10.34 -13.37 -34.66
C GLU A 335 10.92 -12.70 -35.91
N ARG A 336 10.05 -12.11 -36.75
CA ARG A 336 10.40 -11.27 -37.90
C ARG A 336 9.33 -10.21 -38.13
N VAL A 337 9.77 -9.04 -38.58
CA VAL A 337 8.90 -8.02 -39.20
C VAL A 337 9.06 -8.22 -40.70
N GLU A 338 8.02 -8.68 -41.39
CA GLU A 338 8.03 -8.63 -42.85
C GLU A 338 7.70 -7.21 -43.29
N ASP A 339 8.62 -6.60 -44.05
CA ASP A 339 8.34 -5.35 -44.75
C ASP A 339 7.15 -5.60 -45.68
N ALA A 340 6.14 -4.74 -45.59
CA ALA A 340 5.01 -4.81 -46.50
C ALA A 340 5.52 -4.65 -47.93
N ALA A 341 5.07 -5.53 -48.85
CA ALA A 341 5.34 -5.38 -50.27
C ALA A 341 5.01 -3.94 -50.72
N PRO A 342 5.79 -3.33 -51.62
CA PRO A 342 5.55 -1.95 -52.03
C PRO A 342 4.11 -1.79 -52.56
N GLY A 343 3.28 -1.07 -51.80
CA GLY A 343 1.84 -0.88 -52.07
C GLY A 343 0.89 -1.45 -51.00
N ALA A 344 1.36 -2.27 -50.06
CA ALA A 344 0.56 -2.78 -48.94
C ALA A 344 0.71 -1.90 -47.69
N SER A 345 -0.41 -1.44 -47.14
CA SER A 345 -0.45 -0.79 -45.82
C SER A 345 -0.42 -1.88 -44.73
N GLY A 346 0.73 -2.04 -44.08
CA GLY A 346 0.86 -2.79 -42.83
C GLY A 346 1.95 -3.86 -42.84
N ALA A 347 2.95 -3.68 -41.97
CA ALA A 347 3.91 -4.73 -41.63
C ALA A 347 3.18 -5.89 -40.93
N ARG A 348 3.47 -7.13 -41.34
CA ARG A 348 2.86 -8.33 -40.75
C ARG A 348 3.82 -8.90 -39.70
N LEU A 349 3.38 -8.98 -38.45
CA LEU A 349 4.16 -9.53 -37.35
C LEU A 349 4.07 -11.07 -37.37
N ILE A 350 5.20 -11.74 -37.54
CA ILE A 350 5.25 -13.21 -37.45
C ILE A 350 5.58 -13.61 -36.01
N ARG A 351 4.64 -14.37 -35.43
CA ARG A 351 4.70 -14.91 -34.06
C ARG A 351 5.84 -15.92 -33.94
N ARG A 352 6.60 -15.83 -32.86
CA ARG A 352 7.48 -16.92 -32.41
C ARG A 352 6.64 -17.98 -31.71
N GLU A 353 6.47 -19.15 -32.32
CA GLU A 353 5.91 -20.31 -31.63
C GLU A 353 6.95 -20.81 -30.62
N SER A 354 6.55 -20.91 -29.35
CA SER A 354 7.40 -21.32 -28.24
C SER A 354 7.22 -22.78 -27.91
#